data_AF-A0A5N7MAU8-F1
#
_entry.id   AF-A0A5N7MAU8-F1
#
_cell.length_a   1.000
_cell.length_b   1.000
_cell.length_c   1.000
_cell.angle_alpha   90.00
_cell.angle_beta   90.00
_cell.angle_gamma   90.00
#
_symmetry.space_group_name_H-M   'P 1'
#
loop_
_entity.id
_entity.type
_entity.pdbx_description
1 polymer ?
#
loop_
_entity_poly.entity_id
_entity_poly.type
_entity_poly.pdbx_seq_one_letter_code
_entity_poly.pdbx_strand_id
1 'polypeptide(L)'
;MDQNVGRPAVEDHPLVKSLRAILKELDDQYERERQSLIATLPNTGVKDRALAMLESRHHQRRENYLRELTALLEQRSVGSLPV
;
A
#
# COMPACT_ATOMS: atom_id res chain seq x y z
N MET A 1 36.78 1.98 -18.67
CA MET A 1 35.86 3.10 -18.43
C MET A 1 34.50 2.52 -18.76
N ASP A 2 33.81 1.92 -17.79
CA ASP A 2 32.60 1.16 -18.09
C ASP A 2 31.55 1.51 -17.04
N GLN A 3 30.95 2.69 -17.24
CA GLN A 3 29.78 3.12 -16.50
C GLN A 3 28.58 2.34 -17.06
N ASN A 4 28.35 1.13 -16.55
CA ASN A 4 27.05 0.49 -16.64
C ASN A 4 26.09 1.26 -15.71
N VAL A 5 25.61 2.41 -16.19
CA VAL A 5 24.59 3.21 -15.50
C VAL A 5 23.32 2.37 -15.51
N GLY A 6 23.10 1.63 -14.42
CA GLY A 6 21.93 0.80 -14.23
C GLY A 6 20.68 1.60 -14.56
N ARG A 7 19.84 1.05 -15.45
CA ARG A 7 18.45 1.52 -15.59
C ARG A 7 17.92 1.73 -14.18
N PRO A 8 17.42 2.91 -13.79
CA PRO A 8 16.74 3.03 -12.51
C PRO A 8 15.65 1.97 -12.55
N ALA A 9 15.72 1.01 -11.63
CA ALA A 9 14.70 -0.01 -11.53
C ALA A 9 13.36 0.71 -11.46
N VAL A 10 12.29 0.14 -12.02
CA VAL A 10 10.95 0.75 -11.93
C VAL A 10 10.59 1.08 -10.47
N GLU A 11 11.18 0.35 -9.54
CA GLU A 11 11.15 0.53 -8.09
C GLU A 11 11.78 1.83 -7.57
N ASP A 12 12.75 2.40 -8.30
CA ASP A 12 13.42 3.64 -7.94
C ASP A 12 12.63 4.90 -8.33
N HIS A 13 11.54 4.73 -9.09
CA HIS A 13 10.73 5.85 -9.53
C HIS A 13 10.09 6.59 -8.34
N PRO A 14 10.21 7.93 -8.25
CA PRO A 14 9.73 8.69 -7.10
C PRO A 14 8.24 8.47 -6.81
N LEU A 15 7.40 8.34 -7.85
CA LEU A 15 5.97 8.06 -7.65
C LEU A 15 5.72 6.66 -7.07
N VAL A 16 6.51 5.66 -7.48
CA VAL A 16 6.41 4.29 -6.94
C VAL A 16 6.83 4.27 -5.47
N LYS A 17 7.91 4.98 -5.12
CA LYS A 17 8.35 5.16 -3.73
C LYS A 17 7.27 5.85 -2.89
N SER A 18 6.69 6.94 -3.39
CA SER A 18 5.63 7.67 -2.70
C SER A 18 4.40 6.79 -2.47
N LEU A 19 3.94 6.04 -3.47
CA LEU A 19 2.79 5.13 -3.31
C LEU A 19 3.07 4.00 -2.31
N ARG A 20 4.27 3.41 -2.35
CA ARG A 20 4.69 2.41 -1.36
C ARG A 20 4.73 3.00 0.06
N ALA A 21 5.21 4.24 0.22
CA ALA A 21 5.21 4.93 1.50
C ALA A 21 3.78 5.21 2.01
N ILE A 22 2.87 5.63 1.13
CA ILE A 22 1.46 5.84 1.46
C ILE A 22 0.80 4.53 1.91
N LEU A 23 1.04 3.42 1.18
CA LEU A 23 0.54 2.10 1.54
C LEU A 23 1.06 1.67 2.92
N LYS A 24 2.35 1.87 3.19
CA LYS A 24 2.94 1.55 4.49
C LYS A 24 2.31 2.38 5.62
N GLU A 25 2.17 3.69 5.45
CA GLU A 25 1.52 4.55 6.46
C GLU A 25 0.07 4.13 6.70
N LEU A 26 -0.66 3.72 5.65
CA LEU A 26 -2.03 3.24 5.75
C LEU A 26 -2.13 1.92 6.55
N ASP A 27 -1.18 1.00 6.33
CA ASP A 27 -1.06 -0.25 7.08
C ASP A 27 -0.69 0.03 8.56
N ASP A 28 0.26 0.94 8.82
CA ASP A 28 0.67 1.34 10.17
C ASP A 28 -0.45 2.06 10.94
N GLN A 29 -1.24 2.90 10.26
CA GLN A 29 -2.38 3.59 10.84
C GLN A 29 -3.51 2.61 11.20
N TYR A 30 -3.79 1.64 10.32
CA TYR A 30 -4.76 0.58 10.60
C TYR A 30 -4.36 -0.23 11.83
N GLU A 31 -3.10 -0.64 11.95
CA GLU A 31 -2.67 -1.43 13.10
C GLU A 31 -2.79 -0.64 14.41
N ARG A 32 -2.42 0.65 14.39
CA ARG A 32 -2.61 1.55 15.54
C ARG A 32 -4.08 1.65 15.97
N GLU A 33 -4.98 1.89 15.02
CA GLU A 33 -6.43 1.98 15.30
C GLU A 33 -6.98 0.65 15.80
N ARG A 34 -6.55 -0.47 15.19
CA ARG A 34 -6.94 -1.81 15.60
C ARG A 34 -6.54 -2.11 17.04
N GLN A 35 -5.28 -1.84 17.39
CA GLN A 35 -4.78 -1.99 18.75
C GLN A 35 -5.52 -1.09 19.74
N SER A 36 -5.82 0.16 19.35
CA SER A 36 -6.63 1.06 20.16
C SER A 36 -8.02 0.48 20.44
N LEU A 37 -8.75 0.01 19.41
CA LEU A 37 -10.07 -0.60 19.59
C LEU A 37 -10.02 -1.86 20.46
N ILE A 38 -8.96 -2.67 20.30
CA ILE A 38 -8.75 -3.86 21.14
C ILE A 38 -8.58 -3.49 22.60
N ALA A 39 -7.83 -2.43 22.90
CA ALA A 39 -7.54 -1.97 24.24
C ALA A 39 -8.69 -1.20 24.90
N THR A 40 -9.46 -0.42 24.14
CA THR A 40 -10.50 0.46 24.70
C THR A 40 -11.87 -0.18 24.79
N LEU A 41 -12.19 -1.15 23.92
CA LEU A 41 -13.53 -1.73 23.88
C LEU A 41 -13.59 -3.04 24.68
N PRO A 42 -14.63 -3.21 25.52
CA PRO A 42 -14.89 -4.48 26.17
C PRO A 42 -15.24 -5.54 25.12
N ASN A 43 -14.95 -6.81 25.43
CA ASN A 43 -15.16 -7.94 24.52
C ASN A 43 -16.65 -8.21 24.34
N THR A 44 -17.25 -7.49 23.39
CA THR A 44 -18.68 -7.43 23.09
C THR A 44 -18.87 -7.49 21.60
N GLY A 45 -20.05 -7.85 21.11
CA GLY A 45 -20.34 -7.83 19.66
C GLY A 45 -20.18 -6.45 19.02
N VAL A 46 -20.16 -5.37 19.81
CA VAL A 46 -19.85 -4.01 19.35
C VAL A 46 -18.38 -3.88 18.95
N LYS A 47 -17.47 -4.51 19.71
CA LYS A 47 -16.03 -4.57 19.40
C LYS A 47 -15.79 -5.29 18.09
N ASP A 48 -16.40 -6.46 17.90
CA ASP A 48 -16.26 -7.24 16.68
C ASP A 48 -16.76 -6.46 15.46
N ARG A 49 -17.90 -5.78 15.60
CA ARG A 49 -18.44 -4.93 14.53
C ARG A 49 -17.53 -3.73 14.23
N ALA A 50 -16.98 -3.08 15.26
CA ALA A 50 -16.06 -1.96 15.07
C ALA A 50 -14.78 -2.40 14.34
N LEU A 51 -14.21 -3.56 14.70
CA LEU A 51 -13.04 -4.13 14.05
C LEU A 51 -13.33 -4.51 12.59
N ALA A 52 -14.46 -5.15 12.31
CA ALA A 52 -14.86 -5.50 10.95
C ALA A 52 -15.08 -4.26 10.06
N MET A 53 -15.67 -3.20 10.61
CA MET A 53 -15.83 -1.93 9.90
C MET A 53 -14.48 -1.25 9.63
N LEU A 54 -13.55 -1.29 10.59
CA LEU A 54 -12.19 -0.76 10.42
C LEU A 54 -11.45 -1.51 9.31
N GLU A 55 -11.49 -2.85 9.34
CA GLU A 55 -10.85 -3.71 8.35
C GLU A 55 -11.41 -3.48 6.95
N SER A 56 -12.74 -3.42 6.80
CA SER A 56 -13.40 -3.16 5.51
C SER A 56 -12.95 -1.81 4.91
N ARG A 57 -12.90 -0.74 5.72
CA ARG A 57 -12.45 0.58 5.28
C ARG A 57 -10.98 0.58 4.89
N HIS A 58 -10.13 -0.10 5.67
CA HIS A 58 -8.72 -0.21 5.38
C HIS A 58 -8.50 -0.95 4.05
N HIS A 59 -9.14 -2.11 3.87
CA HIS A 59 -9.03 -2.91 2.65
C HIS A 59 -9.46 -2.11 1.41
N GLN A 60 -10.61 -1.43 1.47
CA GLN A 60 -11.10 -0.62 0.36
C GLN A 60 -10.14 0.51 -0.02
N ARG A 61 -9.56 1.22 0.96
CA ARG A 61 -8.58 2.28 0.68
C ARG A 61 -7.28 1.71 0.12
N ARG A 62 -6.80 0.60 0.68
CA ARG A 62 -5.56 -0.07 0.28
C ARG A 62 -5.65 -0.58 -1.16
N GLU A 63 -6.78 -1.17 -1.54
CA GLU A 63 -7.00 -1.70 -2.89
C GLU A 63 -6.87 -0.63 -3.98
N ASN A 64 -7.35 0.58 -3.73
CA ASN A 64 -7.23 1.70 -4.68
C ASN A 64 -5.75 2.01 -4.97
N TYR A 65 -4.94 2.18 -3.92
CA TYR A 65 -3.51 2.48 -4.07
C TYR A 65 -2.72 1.31 -4.67
N LEU A 66 -3.12 0.06 -4.39
CA LEU A 66 -2.52 -1.11 -5.02
C LEU A 66 -2.79 -1.17 -6.52
N ARG A 67 -4.02 -0.85 -6.95
CA ARG A 67 -4.36 -0.79 -8.39
C ARG A 67 -3.54 0.28 -9.10
N GLU A 68 -3.40 1.46 -8.50
CA GLU A 68 -2.56 2.53 -9.05
C GLU A 68 -1.09 2.11 -9.12
N LEU A 69 -0.57 1.47 -8.07
CA LEU A 69 0.79 0.96 -8.04
C LEU A 69 1.02 -0.09 -9.14
N THR A 70 0.12 -1.06 -9.28
CA THR A 70 0.21 -2.10 -10.33
C THR A 70 0.19 -1.48 -11.72
N ALA A 71 -0.73 -0.55 -12.00
CA ALA A 71 -0.81 0.12 -13.30
C ALA A 71 0.49 0.89 -13.63
N LEU A 72 1.10 1.55 -12.64
CA LEU A 72 2.37 2.26 -12.83
C LEU A 72 3.55 1.31 -13.09
N LEU A 73 3.57 0.16 -12.40
CA LEU A 73 4.57 -0.87 -12.63
C LEU A 73 4.42 -1.47 -14.04
N GLU A 74 3.20 -1.78 -14.46
CA GLU A 74 2.90 -2.34 -15.79
C GLU A 74 3.26 -1.38 -16.92
N GLN A 75 2.85 -0.11 -16.82
CA GLN A 75 3.20 0.92 -17.82
C GLN A 75 4.71 1.08 -18.02
N ARG A 76 5.49 0.93 -16.95
CA ARG A 76 6.96 0.99 -17.03
C ARG A 76 7.61 -0.33 -17.43
N SER A 77 6.93 -1.46 -17.24
CA SER A 77 7.39 -2.78 -17.68
C SER A 77 7.29 -2.94 -19.21
N VAL A 78 6.25 -2.37 -19.83
CA VAL A 78 5.95 -2.51 -21.27
C VAL A 78 6.88 -1.68 -22.17
N GLY A 79 7.63 -0.72 -21.61
CA GLY A 79 8.58 0.13 -22.37
C GLY A 79 9.88 -0.56 -22.83
N SER A 80 9.97 -1.90 -22.83
CA SER A 80 11.19 -2.64 -23.17
C SER A 80 10.98 -3.82 -24.13
N LEU A 81 10.06 -3.69 -25.10
CA LEU A 81 9.98 -4.60 -26.26
C LEU A 81 10.51 -3.89 -27.52
N PRO A 82 11.57 -4.41 -28.17
CA PRO A 82 12.00 -3.91 -29.48
C PRO A 82 11.03 -4.42 -30.56
N VAL A 83 10.64 -3.53 -31.48
CA VAL A 83 10.03 -3.89 -32.77
C VAL A 83 11.11 -4.37 -33.74
#